data_AF-A0A838T1P8-F1
#
_entry.id   AF-A0A838T1P8-F1
#
_cell.length_a   1.000
_cell.length_b   1.000
_cell.length_c   1.000
_cell.angle_alpha   90.00
_cell.angle_beta   90.00
_cell.angle_gamma   90.00
#
_symmetry.space_group_name_H-M   'P 1'
#
loop_
_entity.id
_entity.type
_entity.pdbx_description
1 polymer ?
#
loop_
_entity_poly.entity_id
_entity_poly.type
_entity_poly.pdbx_seq_one_letter_code
_entity_poly.pdbx_strand_id
1 'polypeptide(L)'
;MTLADALGYYGDAAKLVFEREHVGDSGTILRLAEHSGLSAYDCEFVAVAKGLGVPLITNDRKLCRSFPDTAVSPAEFLALQ
;
A
#
# COMPACT_ATOMS: atom_id res chain seq x y z
N MET A 1 8.67 25.56 -11.65
CA MET A 1 8.87 24.12 -11.91
C MET A 1 8.45 23.85 -13.34
N THR A 2 9.38 23.43 -14.18
CA THR A 2 9.16 23.07 -15.57
C THR A 2 8.88 21.56 -15.70
N LEU A 3 8.43 21.10 -16.87
CA LEU A 3 8.27 19.66 -17.15
C LEU A 3 9.61 18.93 -17.02
N ALA A 4 10.72 19.54 -17.45
CA ALA A 4 12.05 18.97 -17.32
C ALA A 4 12.42 18.76 -15.84
N ASP A 5 12.12 19.73 -14.98
CA ASP A 5 12.35 19.60 -13.53
C ASP A 5 11.51 18.45 -12.96
N ALA A 6 10.23 18.37 -13.33
CA ALA A 6 9.33 17.32 -12.85
C ALA A 6 9.77 15.92 -13.29
N LEU A 7 10.22 15.75 -14.53
CA LEU A 7 10.77 14.49 -15.04
C LEU A 7 12.07 14.11 -14.33
N GLY A 8 12.93 15.09 -14.04
CA GLY A 8 14.14 14.89 -13.23
C GLY A 8 13.81 14.35 -11.84
N TYR A 9 12.90 15.02 -11.12
CA TYR A 9 12.47 14.58 -9.78
C TYR A 9 11.83 13.20 -9.79
N TYR A 10 10.99 12.89 -10.79
CA TYR A 10 10.39 11.57 -10.93
C TYR A 10 11.44 10.48 -11.17
N GLY A 11 12.41 10.73 -12.05
CA GLY A 11 13.49 9.78 -12.33
C GLY A 11 14.33 9.46 -11.10
N ASP A 12 14.62 10.46 -10.27
CA ASP A 12 15.36 10.25 -9.03
C ASP A 12 14.54 9.50 -7.97
N ALA A 13 13.25 9.83 -7.84
CA ALA A 13 12.34 9.10 -6.96
C ALA A 13 12.17 7.64 -7.40
N ALA A 14 11.99 7.37 -8.69
CA ALA A 14 11.81 6.01 -9.22
C ALA A 14 13.01 5.11 -8.90
N LYS A 15 14.24 5.62 -8.98
CA LYS A 15 15.46 4.87 -8.60
C LYS A 15 15.48 4.45 -7.13
N LEU A 16 14.88 5.23 -6.24
CA LEU A 16 14.78 4.89 -4.81
C LEU A 16 13.79 3.75 -4.53
N VAL A 17 12.84 3.52 -5.45
CA VAL A 17 11.70 2.61 -5.26
C VAL A 17 11.84 1.32 -6.08
N PHE A 18 12.53 1.34 -7.23
CA PHE A 18 12.57 0.24 -8.21
C PHE A 18 12.91 -1.15 -7.64
N GLU A 19 13.81 -1.26 -6.67
CA GLU A 19 14.17 -2.56 -6.06
C GLU A 19 13.27 -2.95 -4.87
N ARG A 20 12.31 -2.08 -4.51
CA ARG A 20 11.42 -2.22 -3.35
C ARG A 20 9.95 -2.29 -3.76
N GLU A 21 9.66 -2.37 -5.05
CA GLU A 21 8.32 -2.60 -5.55
C GLU A 21 7.94 -4.08 -5.39
N HIS A 22 6.77 -4.31 -4.80
CA HIS A 22 6.19 -5.63 -4.66
C HIS A 22 4.80 -5.61 -5.26
N VAL A 23 4.51 -6.58 -6.12
CA VAL A 23 3.19 -6.78 -6.71
C VAL A 23 2.51 -7.94 -6.00
N GLY A 24 1.27 -7.76 -5.59
CA GLY A 24 0.49 -8.81 -4.94
C GLY A 24 0.02 -9.88 -5.94
N ASP A 25 -0.20 -11.11 -5.44
CA ASP A 25 -0.83 -12.16 -6.24
C ASP A 25 -2.26 -11.76 -6.65
N SER A 26 -2.55 -11.71 -7.95
CA SER A 26 -3.83 -11.24 -8.47
C SER A 26 -5.03 -12.04 -7.95
N GLY A 27 -4.86 -13.35 -7.72
CA GLY A 27 -5.92 -14.18 -7.14
C GLY A 27 -6.26 -13.75 -5.71
N THR A 28 -5.24 -13.43 -4.92
CA THR A 28 -5.39 -12.94 -3.55
C THR A 28 -6.01 -11.55 -3.52
N ILE A 29 -5.57 -10.65 -4.41
CA ILE A 29 -6.13 -9.30 -4.55
C ILE A 29 -7.63 -9.37 -4.84
N LEU A 30 -8.04 -10.17 -5.83
CA LEU A 30 -9.45 -10.27 -6.21
C LEU A 30 -10.33 -10.88 -5.11
N ARG A 31 -9.81 -11.88 -4.36
CA ARG A 31 -10.51 -12.42 -3.17
C ARG A 31 -10.68 -11.38 -2.06
N LEU A 32 -9.66 -10.54 -1.82
CA LEU A 32 -9.74 -9.46 -0.84
C LEU A 32 -10.75 -8.38 -1.27
N ALA A 33 -10.79 -8.05 -2.55
CA ALA A 33 -11.73 -7.08 -3.12
C ALA A 33 -13.17 -7.58 -3.02
N GLU A 34 -13.42 -8.84 -3.39
CA GLU A 34 -14.73 -9.48 -3.23
C GLU A 34 -15.18 -9.49 -1.76
N HIS A 35 -14.29 -9.89 -0.85
CA HIS A 35 -14.62 -10.01 0.57
C HIS A 35 -14.91 -8.66 1.26
N SER A 36 -14.15 -7.62 0.92
CA SER A 36 -14.25 -6.30 1.56
C SER A 36 -15.20 -5.33 0.86
N GLY A 37 -15.53 -5.58 -0.41
CA GLY A 37 -16.22 -4.62 -1.27
C GLY A 37 -15.37 -3.41 -1.68
N LEU A 38 -14.06 -3.42 -1.39
CA LEU A 38 -13.13 -2.38 -1.80
C LEU A 38 -12.57 -2.66 -3.21
N SER A 39 -11.93 -1.63 -3.79
CA SER A 39 -11.34 -1.78 -5.11
C SER A 39 -10.17 -2.77 -5.08
N ALA A 40 -9.93 -3.43 -6.22
CA ALA A 40 -8.74 -4.28 -6.38
C ALA A 40 -7.44 -3.49 -6.14
N TYR A 41 -7.43 -2.20 -6.49
CA TYR A 41 -6.32 -1.29 -6.24
C TYR A 41 -6.05 -1.12 -4.73
N ASP A 42 -7.08 -0.86 -3.93
CA ASP A 42 -6.92 -0.75 -2.47
C ASP A 42 -6.46 -2.10 -1.87
N CYS A 43 -6.97 -3.21 -2.40
CA CYS A 43 -6.66 -4.56 -1.94
C CYS A 43 -5.26 -5.04 -2.34
N GLU A 44 -4.62 -4.42 -3.35
CA GLU A 44 -3.24 -4.73 -3.74
C GLU A 44 -2.26 -4.46 -2.60
N PHE A 45 -2.36 -3.29 -1.97
CA PHE A 45 -1.52 -2.92 -0.84
C PHE A 45 -1.70 -3.86 0.35
N VAL A 46 -2.93 -4.31 0.59
CA VAL A 46 -3.23 -5.29 1.64
C VAL A 46 -2.62 -6.65 1.31
N ALA A 47 -2.72 -7.10 0.05
CA ALA A 47 -2.13 -8.36 -0.39
C ALA A 47 -0.61 -8.36 -0.24
N VAL A 48 0.06 -7.26 -0.63
CA VAL A 48 1.51 -7.10 -0.47
C VAL A 48 1.91 -7.11 1.01
N ALA A 49 1.23 -6.34 1.86
CA ALA A 49 1.52 -6.29 3.30
C ALA A 49 1.36 -7.66 3.96
N LYS A 50 0.28 -8.39 3.63
CA LYS A 50 0.08 -9.77 4.08
C LYS A 50 1.17 -10.72 3.58
N GLY A 51 1.56 -10.60 2.31
CA GLY A 51 2.61 -11.43 1.72
C GLY A 51 3.99 -11.22 2.34
N LEU A 52 4.27 -10.00 2.77
CA LEU A 52 5.52 -9.63 3.47
C LEU A 52 5.45 -9.86 4.98
N GLY A 53 4.27 -10.09 5.55
CA GLY A 53 4.08 -10.23 7.00
C GLY A 53 4.32 -8.93 7.78
N VAL A 54 4.05 -7.78 7.17
CA VAL A 54 4.25 -6.44 7.76
C VAL A 54 2.93 -5.67 7.83
N PRO A 55 2.78 -4.68 8.73
CA PRO A 55 1.60 -3.83 8.73
C PRO A 55 1.58 -2.90 7.51
N LEU A 56 0.40 -2.73 6.93
CA LEU A 56 0.11 -1.67 5.98
C LEU A 56 -0.16 -0.37 6.75
N ILE A 57 0.80 0.54 6.74
CA ILE A 57 0.63 1.87 7.33
C ILE A 57 -0.07 2.77 6.30
N THR A 58 -1.30 3.21 6.60
CA THR A 58 -2.09 4.04 5.69
C THR A 58 -2.99 5.02 6.43
N ASN A 59 -3.26 6.19 5.84
CA ASN A 59 -4.28 7.12 6.36
C ASN A 59 -5.69 6.81 5.83
N ASP A 60 -5.84 5.81 4.96
CA ASP A 60 -7.16 5.40 4.48
C ASP A 60 -7.93 4.65 5.57
N ARG A 61 -8.93 5.34 6.13
CA ARG A 61 -9.76 4.79 7.20
C ARG A 61 -10.63 3.61 6.76
N LYS A 62 -10.97 3.48 5.47
CA LYS A 62 -11.74 2.34 4.97
C LYS A 62 -10.87 1.08 4.99
N LEU A 63 -9.61 1.20 4.60
CA LEU A 63 -8.64 0.11 4.68
C LEU A 63 -8.40 -0.33 6.13
N CYS A 64 -8.13 0.61 7.04
CA CYS A 64 -7.94 0.28 8.47
C CYS A 64 -9.18 -0.42 9.08
N ARG A 65 -10.40 -0.02 8.68
CA ARG A 65 -11.64 -0.66 9.16
C ARG A 65 -11.92 -2.02 8.55
N SER A 66 -11.58 -2.21 7.27
CA SER A 66 -11.89 -3.45 6.55
C SER A 66 -10.84 -4.53 6.80
N PHE A 67 -9.61 -4.14 7.17
CA PHE A 67 -8.49 -5.03 7.42
C PHE A 67 -7.74 -4.66 8.70
N PRO A 68 -8.38 -4.65 9.89
CA PRO A 68 -7.77 -4.17 11.13
C PRO A 68 -6.54 -5.00 11.57
N ASP A 69 -6.47 -6.26 11.16
CA ASP A 69 -5.31 -7.13 11.45
C ASP A 69 -4.09 -6.86 10.55
N THR A 70 -4.23 -5.99 9.54
CA THR A 70 -3.17 -5.72 8.55
C THR A 70 -2.92 -4.22 8.38
N ALA A 71 -3.96 -3.39 8.38
CA ALA A 71 -3.88 -1.97 8.10
C ALA A 71 -4.05 -1.13 9.37
N VAL A 72 -3.11 -0.22 9.60
CA VAL A 72 -3.09 0.68 10.76
C VAL A 72 -2.79 2.11 10.33
N SER A 73 -3.27 3.10 11.07
CA SER A 73 -2.89 4.49 10.82
C SER A 73 -1.46 4.77 11.28
N PRO A 74 -0.77 5.78 10.71
CA PRO A 74 0.54 6.20 11.17
C PRO A 74 0.57 6.54 12.68
N ALA A 75 -0.50 7.15 13.20
CA ALA A 75 -0.60 7.50 14.60
C ALA A 75 -0.70 6.25 15.50
N GLU A 76 -1.51 5.26 15.11
CA GLU A 76 -1.62 3.99 15.82
C GLU A 76 -0.31 3.21 15.76
N PHE A 77 0.36 3.18 14.61
CA PHE A 77 1.64 2.50 14.44
C PHE A 77 2.73 3.07 15.37
N LEU A 78 2.84 4.39 15.46
CA LEU A 78 3.81 5.05 16.34
C LEU A 78 3.52 4.83 17.84
N ALA A 79 2.26 4.59 18.22
CA ALA A 79 1.88 4.32 19.60
C ALA A 79 2.21 2.89 20.07
N LEU A 80 2.56 1.99 19.15
CA LEU A 80 2.98 0.60 19.44
C LEU A 80 4.49 0.46 19.70
N GLN A 81 5.24 1.57 19.67
CA GLN A 81 6.69 1.64 19.84
C GLN A 81 7.08 1.92 21.30
#